data_AF-A0A7R9UIT7-F1
#
_entry.id   AF-A0A7R9UIT7-F1
#
_cell.length_a   1.000
_cell.length_b   1.000
_cell.length_c   1.000
_cell.angle_alpha   90.00
_cell.angle_beta   90.00
_cell.angle_gamma   90.00
#
_symmetry.space_group_name_H-M   'P 1'
#
loop_
_entity.id
_entity.type
_entity.pdbx_description
1 polymer ?
#
loop_
_entity_poly.entity_id
_entity_poly.type
_entity_poly.pdbx_seq_one_letter_code
_entity_poly.pdbx_strand_id
1 'polypeptide(L)'
;VTVVDDARPVELADALPLSSERARKFAELHESIMLMPASLPRTAAGAIVAARAGAPASPPARARRPQRESDPEIALSSSHSAVRESLCAQVERTHANAMASDCPPCALLRTVNPNRVSANYTDPDQLAAVSDFWAQSSGQLEHFLLSRAVTASIGGASDMLVFVSHAWPSPDGFAGAAGLPLTYAQAKASELGNAVSDLRRTRADGAGGCQNVRLWIDKACVAQEPAAMRNVYLSYIQEFILLSDEMIALLPWTYFERIWCMFEWACFLAAKQPRYLHVACEFMLTHDSAPMYVRAIRDLSVEHAHCTVAADRLILVAMINSSFRSVAAFELFAKVTAVALLARTTAKQAGRSGVDEFAQTWVELAVELKQPRLAAALRAAECARWRAQSLVHASSWLPESTFRKTPTTAAAAAVPNALCLPGGGSTDSVGEGGCPGPSDARPRVVELWQRRSWRDAYLICVDRWFTGEIEPLLLEIKKRCVLPAERRPLAALELPDGAHSPTPAHFAEHSAQTLSPSPRRKSYASRFRRATPLTLALAGVDVS
;
A
#
# COMPACT_ATOMS: atom_id res chain seq x y z
N VAL A 1 -27.76 43.40 21.73
CA VAL A 1 -27.08 44.61 22.25
C VAL A 1 -25.76 44.15 22.84
N THR A 2 -24.67 44.70 22.28
CA THR A 2 -23.25 44.61 22.66
C THR A 2 -22.56 43.25 22.67
N VAL A 3 -21.86 43.01 21.56
CA VAL A 3 -20.56 42.32 21.45
C VAL A 3 -19.54 43.08 22.31
N VAL A 4 -18.69 42.36 23.04
CA VAL A 4 -17.41 42.88 23.55
C VAL A 4 -16.32 41.93 23.05
N ASP A 5 -15.58 42.45 22.06
CA ASP A 5 -14.26 41.99 21.63
C ASP A 5 -13.23 42.34 22.71
N ASP A 6 -12.30 41.43 22.97
CA ASP A 6 -10.98 41.78 23.50
C ASP A 6 -9.98 40.65 23.24
N ALA A 7 -9.32 40.71 22.09
CA ALA A 7 -8.03 40.04 21.89
C ALA A 7 -7.17 40.88 20.92
N ARG A 8 -6.05 41.36 21.46
CA ARG A 8 -5.06 42.23 20.79
C ARG A 8 -4.40 41.52 19.60
N PRO A 9 -4.02 42.24 18.53
CA PRO A 9 -3.21 41.67 17.46
C PRO A 9 -1.73 41.62 17.87
N VAL A 10 -1.09 40.48 17.62
CA VAL A 10 0.36 40.33 17.56
C VAL A 10 0.80 40.77 16.17
N GLU A 11 1.68 41.76 16.10
CA GLU A 11 2.32 42.21 14.87
C GLU A 11 3.23 41.11 14.30
N LEU A 12 2.97 40.70 13.07
CA LEU A 12 3.89 39.92 12.25
C LEU A 12 4.35 40.81 11.09
N ALA A 13 5.32 41.69 11.36
CA ALA A 13 6.07 42.38 10.33
C ALA A 13 7.20 41.45 9.87
N ASP A 14 7.03 40.87 8.68
CA ASP A 14 8.09 40.61 7.69
C ASP A 14 7.53 39.75 6.54
N ALA A 15 6.92 40.41 5.57
CA ALA A 15 6.65 39.82 4.26
C ALA A 15 7.03 40.83 3.17
N LEU A 16 7.98 40.41 2.33
CA LEU A 16 8.54 41.14 1.19
C LEU A 16 7.46 41.60 0.19
N PRO A 17 7.65 42.72 -0.53
CA PRO A 17 6.61 43.33 -1.34
C PRO A 17 6.38 42.56 -2.64
N LEU A 18 5.13 42.12 -2.85
CA LEU A 18 4.62 41.74 -4.16
C LEU A 18 4.50 43.00 -5.03
N SER A 19 5.07 42.95 -6.24
CA SER A 19 5.03 44.05 -7.21
C SER A 19 3.58 44.53 -7.46
N SER A 20 3.38 45.84 -7.37
CA SER A 20 2.12 46.58 -7.55
C SER A 20 1.32 46.21 -8.80
N GLU A 21 1.96 45.63 -9.82
CA GLU A 21 1.32 45.21 -11.07
C GLU A 21 0.44 43.95 -10.92
N ARG A 22 0.77 43.02 -9.99
CA ARG A 22 -0.05 41.81 -9.75
C ARG A 22 -1.31 42.10 -8.94
N ALA A 23 -1.22 43.02 -7.97
CA ALA A 23 -2.38 43.48 -7.20
C ALA A 23 -3.40 44.19 -8.11
N ARG A 24 -2.92 44.95 -9.11
CA ARG A 24 -3.78 45.64 -10.09
C ARG A 24 -4.53 44.66 -10.99
N LYS A 25 -3.84 43.63 -11.52
CA LYS A 25 -4.45 42.61 -12.38
C LYS A 25 -5.47 41.74 -11.63
N PHE A 26 -5.29 41.53 -10.33
CA PHE A 26 -6.24 40.80 -9.50
C PHE A 26 -7.52 41.61 -9.21
N ALA A 27 -7.39 42.92 -9.01
CA ALA A 27 -8.53 43.82 -8.84
C ALA A 27 -9.37 43.96 -10.13
N GLU A 28 -8.70 44.07 -11.29
CA GLU A 28 -9.37 44.13 -12.61
C GLU A 28 -10.15 42.84 -12.92
N LEU A 29 -9.65 41.66 -12.51
CA LEU A 29 -10.33 40.38 -12.71
C LEU A 29 -11.57 40.23 -11.78
N HIS A 30 -11.50 40.77 -10.56
CA HIS A 30 -12.57 40.67 -9.58
C HIS A 30 -13.79 41.55 -9.93
N GLU A 31 -13.58 42.73 -10.52
CA GLU A 31 -14.69 43.56 -11.03
C GLU A 31 -15.39 42.95 -12.25
N SER A 32 -14.66 42.24 -13.11
CA SER A 32 -15.24 41.64 -14.31
C SER A 32 -16.15 40.43 -14.04
N ILE A 33 -16.05 39.82 -12.85
CA ILE A 33 -16.86 38.66 -12.43
C ILE A 33 -18.18 39.11 -11.77
N MET A 34 -18.25 40.33 -11.25
CA MET A 34 -19.42 40.83 -10.49
C MET A 34 -20.51 41.50 -11.35
N LEU A 35 -20.36 41.57 -12.68
CA LEU A 35 -21.27 42.30 -13.58
C LEU A 35 -21.95 41.40 -14.63
N MET A 36 -22.53 40.26 -14.23
CA MET A 36 -23.49 39.54 -15.09
C MET A 36 -24.91 39.59 -14.51
N PRO A 37 -25.91 40.06 -15.27
CA PRO A 37 -27.28 40.20 -14.78
C PRO A 37 -28.03 38.87 -14.80
N ALA A 38 -28.74 38.60 -13.71
CA ALA A 38 -29.67 37.48 -13.58
C ALA A 38 -31.05 37.84 -14.15
N SER A 39 -31.62 36.99 -15.00
CA SER A 39 -33.04 37.01 -15.37
C SER A 39 -33.59 35.60 -15.69
N LEU A 40 -34.32 35.03 -14.71
CA LEU A 40 -35.65 34.35 -14.69
C LEU A 40 -36.17 33.53 -15.93
N PRO A 41 -37.16 32.60 -15.81
CA PRO A 41 -38.18 32.49 -14.76
C PRO A 41 -38.55 31.08 -14.22
N ARG A 42 -39.27 31.11 -13.07
CA ARG A 42 -40.09 30.05 -12.47
C ARG A 42 -41.48 29.99 -13.10
N THR A 43 -41.96 28.79 -13.43
CA THR A 43 -43.36 28.26 -13.38
C THR A 43 -43.26 26.77 -13.79
N ALA A 44 -44.04 25.78 -13.36
CA ALA A 44 -45.26 25.69 -12.55
C ALA A 44 -45.28 24.32 -11.83
N ALA A 45 -46.01 24.28 -10.71
CA ALA A 45 -46.37 23.08 -9.97
C ALA A 45 -47.48 22.29 -10.70
N GLY A 46 -47.49 20.98 -10.53
CA GLY A 46 -48.58 20.09 -10.94
C GLY A 46 -48.51 18.76 -10.21
N ALA A 47 -49.42 18.57 -9.25
CA ALA A 47 -49.56 17.41 -8.38
C ALA A 47 -50.19 16.20 -9.10
N ILE A 48 -49.81 14.97 -8.70
CA ILE A 48 -50.70 13.80 -8.73
C ILE A 48 -50.51 13.00 -7.43
N VAL A 49 -51.65 12.74 -6.79
CA VAL A 49 -51.83 12.04 -5.51
C VAL A 49 -52.50 10.68 -5.75
N ALA A 50 -52.11 9.72 -4.90
CA ALA A 50 -52.88 8.59 -4.37
C ALA A 50 -53.07 7.27 -5.15
N ALA A 51 -52.71 6.22 -4.39
CA ALA A 51 -53.48 5.01 -4.08
C ALA A 51 -53.50 3.84 -5.07
N ARG A 52 -52.91 2.73 -4.63
CA ARG A 52 -53.59 1.44 -4.65
C ARG A 52 -53.09 0.50 -3.55
N ALA A 53 -53.97 0.23 -2.60
CA ALA A 53 -53.90 -0.89 -1.67
C ALA A 53 -54.76 -2.04 -2.20
N GLY A 54 -54.36 -3.29 -1.91
CA GLY A 54 -55.24 -4.45 -1.82
C GLY A 54 -55.06 -5.55 -2.88
N ALA A 55 -54.31 -6.61 -2.52
CA ALA A 55 -54.75 -8.02 -2.58
C ALA A 55 -53.59 -8.96 -2.14
N PRO A 56 -53.84 -10.01 -1.33
CA PRO A 56 -52.83 -10.97 -0.92
C PRO A 56 -52.60 -12.03 -2.03
N ALA A 57 -51.36 -12.17 -2.49
CA ALA A 57 -50.96 -13.21 -3.43
C ALA A 57 -50.48 -14.47 -2.68
N SER A 58 -51.01 -15.61 -3.09
CA SER A 58 -50.64 -16.97 -2.68
C SER A 58 -49.13 -17.25 -2.78
N PRO A 59 -48.59 -18.19 -1.98
CA PRO A 59 -47.16 -18.47 -1.98
C PRO A 59 -46.73 -19.08 -3.32
N PRO A 60 -45.62 -18.62 -3.93
CA PRO A 60 -45.14 -19.20 -5.17
C PRO A 60 -44.54 -20.58 -4.93
N ALA A 61 -44.84 -21.48 -5.86
CA ALA A 61 -44.24 -22.80 -5.95
C ALA A 61 -42.71 -22.72 -5.93
N ARG A 62 -42.12 -23.69 -5.24
CA ARG A 62 -40.68 -23.90 -5.04
C ARG A 62 -39.95 -23.93 -6.39
N ALA A 63 -39.44 -22.78 -6.82
CA ALA A 63 -38.61 -22.66 -8.01
C ALA A 63 -37.33 -23.49 -7.81
N ARG A 64 -37.06 -24.39 -8.78
CA ARG A 64 -35.80 -25.13 -8.87
C ARG A 64 -34.65 -24.13 -8.86
N ARG A 65 -33.65 -24.36 -7.98
CA ARG A 65 -32.38 -23.63 -8.00
C ARG A 65 -31.85 -23.61 -9.45
N PRO A 66 -31.58 -22.44 -10.05
CA PRO A 66 -30.85 -22.41 -11.31
C PRO A 66 -29.50 -23.09 -11.08
N GLN A 67 -29.10 -23.95 -12.01
CA GLN A 67 -27.75 -24.50 -12.06
C GLN A 67 -26.78 -23.32 -11.95
N ARG A 68 -25.83 -23.43 -11.02
CA ARG A 68 -24.71 -22.51 -10.86
C ARG A 68 -24.04 -22.38 -12.22
N GLU A 69 -24.28 -21.28 -12.92
CA GLU A 69 -23.45 -20.88 -14.05
C GLU A 69 -22.02 -20.83 -13.53
N SER A 70 -21.11 -21.49 -14.25
CA SER A 70 -19.68 -21.54 -13.94
C SER A 70 -19.15 -20.15 -13.63
N ASP A 71 -18.47 -20.00 -12.50
CA ASP A 71 -17.94 -18.71 -12.04
C ASP A 71 -17.13 -18.01 -13.15
N PRO A 72 -17.48 -16.77 -13.55
CA PRO A 72 -16.73 -15.99 -14.56
C PRO A 72 -15.26 -15.76 -14.16
N GLU A 73 -14.93 -15.98 -12.89
CA GLU A 73 -13.59 -15.93 -12.32
C GLU A 73 -12.64 -17.00 -12.91
N ILE A 74 -13.15 -18.18 -13.26
CA ILE A 74 -12.34 -19.26 -13.87
C ILE A 74 -11.92 -18.89 -15.31
N ALA A 75 -12.81 -18.25 -16.07
CA ALA A 75 -12.52 -17.79 -17.43
C ALA A 75 -11.55 -16.60 -17.47
N LEU A 76 -11.63 -15.69 -16.49
CA LEU A 76 -10.66 -14.62 -16.31
C LEU A 76 -9.27 -15.16 -15.92
N SER A 77 -9.22 -16.16 -15.04
CA SER A 77 -7.97 -16.80 -14.61
C SER A 77 -7.21 -17.46 -15.77
N SER A 78 -7.89 -18.20 -16.65
CA SER A 78 -7.25 -18.82 -17.83
C SER A 78 -6.74 -17.77 -18.83
N SER A 79 -7.48 -16.68 -19.04
CA SER A 79 -7.03 -15.56 -19.87
C SER A 79 -5.80 -14.86 -19.30
N HIS A 80 -5.71 -14.72 -17.97
CA HIS A 80 -4.57 -14.11 -17.30
C HIS A 80 -3.31 -14.98 -17.40
N SER A 81 -3.45 -16.31 -17.33
CA SER A 81 -2.32 -17.24 -17.53
C SER A 81 -1.76 -17.13 -18.95
N ALA A 82 -2.62 -17.14 -19.98
CA ALA A 82 -2.18 -17.04 -21.37
C ALA A 82 -1.54 -15.67 -21.69
N VAL A 83 -2.12 -14.57 -21.17
CA VAL A 83 -1.53 -13.23 -21.31
C VAL A 83 -0.19 -13.17 -20.58
N ARG A 84 -0.07 -13.75 -19.38
CA ARG A 84 1.18 -13.81 -18.63
C ARG A 84 2.25 -14.60 -19.38
N GLU A 85 1.94 -15.78 -19.88
CA GLU A 85 2.85 -16.59 -20.70
C GLU A 85 3.28 -15.86 -21.96
N SER A 86 2.34 -15.21 -22.67
CA SER A 86 2.63 -14.42 -23.87
C SER A 86 3.51 -13.22 -23.57
N LEU A 87 3.26 -12.51 -22.47
CA LEU A 87 4.04 -11.34 -22.05
C LEU A 87 5.42 -11.76 -21.55
N CYS A 88 5.54 -12.87 -20.82
CA CYS A 88 6.82 -13.48 -20.49
C CYS A 88 7.60 -13.83 -21.77
N ALA A 89 6.97 -14.49 -22.73
CA ALA A 89 7.60 -14.83 -24.01
C ALA A 89 7.94 -13.58 -24.85
N GLN A 90 7.17 -12.49 -24.75
CA GLN A 90 7.50 -11.21 -25.39
C GLN A 90 8.69 -10.55 -24.70
N VAL A 91 8.70 -10.48 -23.37
CA VAL A 91 9.84 -9.97 -22.60
C VAL A 91 11.09 -10.78 -22.91
N GLU A 92 10.99 -12.11 -22.97
CA GLU A 92 12.08 -13.03 -23.37
C GLU A 92 12.53 -12.81 -24.82
N ARG A 93 11.62 -12.54 -25.78
CA ARG A 93 12.00 -12.25 -27.17
C ARG A 93 12.66 -10.87 -27.33
N THR A 94 12.09 -9.84 -26.74
CA THR A 94 12.72 -8.51 -26.79
C THR A 94 14.04 -8.51 -26.01
N HIS A 95 14.13 -9.33 -24.97
CA HIS A 95 15.38 -9.69 -24.29
C HIS A 95 16.37 -10.41 -25.21
N ALA A 96 15.96 -11.42 -25.98
CA ALA A 96 16.83 -12.10 -26.95
C ALA A 96 17.38 -11.14 -28.02
N ASN A 97 16.59 -10.13 -28.41
CA ASN A 97 17.04 -9.08 -29.31
C ASN A 97 17.99 -8.09 -28.60
N ALA A 98 17.76 -7.81 -27.32
CA ALA A 98 18.65 -6.98 -26.50
C ALA A 98 19.97 -7.69 -26.16
N MET A 99 20.03 -9.03 -26.19
CA MET A 99 21.24 -9.87 -25.99
C MET A 99 22.32 -9.66 -27.05
N ALA A 100 22.01 -9.04 -28.18
CA ALA A 100 23.03 -8.52 -29.09
C ALA A 100 23.85 -7.36 -28.46
N SER A 101 23.39 -6.82 -27.33
CA SER A 101 24.11 -5.94 -26.42
C SER A 101 24.33 -6.69 -25.09
N ASP A 102 25.50 -6.55 -24.45
CA ASP A 102 25.97 -7.36 -23.30
C ASP A 102 25.17 -7.27 -21.97
N CYS A 103 23.83 -7.12 -21.99
CA CYS A 103 22.99 -7.02 -20.80
C CYS A 103 22.42 -8.38 -20.36
N PRO A 104 22.73 -8.93 -19.17
CA PRO A 104 22.31 -10.28 -18.78
C PRO A 104 20.78 -10.49 -18.70
N PRO A 105 20.25 -11.66 -19.14
CA PRO A 105 18.81 -11.99 -19.20
C PRO A 105 18.01 -11.84 -17.91
N CYS A 106 18.71 -12.08 -16.82
CA CYS A 106 18.21 -12.19 -15.48
C CYS A 106 17.91 -10.82 -14.85
N ALA A 107 18.13 -9.72 -15.59
CA ALA A 107 18.10 -8.38 -15.05
C ALA A 107 16.70 -7.73 -15.04
N LEU A 108 15.78 -8.12 -15.93
CA LEU A 108 14.47 -7.47 -16.08
C LEU A 108 13.46 -7.93 -15.02
N LEU A 109 13.37 -9.24 -14.76
CA LEU A 109 12.48 -9.81 -13.74
C LEU A 109 13.27 -10.12 -12.48
N ARG A 110 13.68 -9.07 -11.78
CA ARG A 110 14.32 -9.19 -10.47
C ARG A 110 13.32 -8.97 -9.36
N THR A 111 13.51 -9.68 -8.26
CA THR A 111 12.67 -9.51 -7.06
C THR A 111 13.51 -9.51 -5.81
N VAL A 112 13.07 -8.76 -4.81
CA VAL A 112 13.67 -8.70 -3.48
C VAL A 112 12.84 -9.55 -2.51
N ASN A 113 13.52 -10.21 -1.57
CA ASN A 113 12.85 -10.88 -0.47
C ASN A 113 12.34 -9.82 0.52
N PRO A 114 11.06 -9.86 0.95
CA PRO A 114 10.51 -8.91 1.92
C PRO A 114 11.37 -8.70 3.17
N ASN A 115 12.00 -9.76 3.69
CA ASN A 115 12.79 -9.69 4.92
C ASN A 115 14.05 -8.82 4.80
N ARG A 116 14.41 -8.37 3.58
CA ARG A 116 15.53 -7.46 3.32
C ARG A 116 15.15 -5.99 3.28
N VAL A 117 13.85 -5.69 3.13
CA VAL A 117 13.35 -4.34 2.83
C VAL A 117 12.12 -3.98 3.66
N SER A 118 11.71 -4.84 4.58
CA SER A 118 10.60 -4.59 5.50
C SER A 118 10.96 -5.06 6.89
N ALA A 119 10.32 -4.47 7.88
CA ALA A 119 10.53 -4.78 9.29
C ALA A 119 9.21 -4.59 10.05
N ASN A 120 9.05 -5.29 11.17
CA ASN A 120 7.93 -5.00 12.07
C ASN A 120 8.25 -3.70 12.85
N TYR A 121 7.25 -2.84 13.06
CA TYR A 121 7.43 -1.62 13.85
C TYR A 121 7.88 -1.91 15.29
N THR A 122 7.57 -3.11 15.82
CA THR A 122 7.98 -3.55 17.16
C THR A 122 9.43 -4.06 17.22
N ASP A 123 10.14 -4.13 16.09
CA ASP A 123 11.53 -4.58 15.99
C ASP A 123 12.43 -3.40 15.59
N PRO A 124 12.91 -2.61 16.56
CA PRO A 124 13.70 -1.41 16.28
C PRO A 124 15.04 -1.71 15.61
N ASP A 125 15.65 -2.86 15.91
CA ASP A 125 16.92 -3.27 15.33
C ASP A 125 16.74 -3.62 13.85
N GLN A 126 15.70 -4.39 13.51
CA GLN A 126 15.38 -4.69 12.12
C GLN A 126 14.97 -3.43 11.36
N LEU A 127 14.18 -2.53 11.99
CA LEU A 127 13.81 -1.24 11.40
C LEU A 127 15.02 -0.39 11.05
N ALA A 128 15.98 -0.26 11.98
CA ALA A 128 17.21 0.45 11.74
C ALA A 128 17.99 -0.18 10.57
N ALA A 129 18.10 -1.51 10.54
CA ALA A 129 18.82 -2.23 9.49
C ALA A 129 18.23 -2.06 8.07
N VAL A 130 16.91 -1.90 7.94
CA VAL A 130 16.25 -1.69 6.63
C VAL A 130 15.96 -0.21 6.34
N SER A 131 16.16 0.69 7.30
CA SER A 131 15.89 2.13 7.12
C SER A 131 16.78 2.73 6.04
N ASP A 132 18.04 2.34 5.96
CA ASP A 132 18.99 2.83 4.95
C ASP A 132 18.50 2.54 3.53
N PHE A 133 17.90 1.36 3.32
CA PHE A 133 17.28 1.00 2.05
C PHE A 133 16.17 1.97 1.66
N TRP A 134 15.44 2.57 2.59
CA TRP A 134 14.32 3.46 2.30
C TRP A 134 14.63 4.95 2.36
N ALA A 135 15.66 5.33 3.13
CA ALA A 135 16.06 6.71 3.35
C ALA A 135 16.69 7.34 2.10
N GLN A 136 17.38 6.55 1.28
CA GLN A 136 18.03 7.08 0.09
C GLN A 136 17.01 7.41 -1.02
N SER A 137 17.25 8.48 -1.77
CA SER A 137 16.46 8.87 -2.94
C SER A 137 17.11 8.43 -4.26
N SER A 138 17.99 7.42 -4.22
CA SER A 138 18.66 6.84 -5.39
C SER A 138 18.71 5.31 -5.28
N GLY A 139 18.58 4.61 -6.41
CA GLY A 139 18.89 3.18 -6.48
C GLY A 139 20.40 2.98 -6.61
N GLN A 140 21.06 2.64 -5.50
CA GLN A 140 22.48 2.26 -5.52
C GLN A 140 22.64 0.85 -6.09
N LEU A 141 23.80 0.56 -6.68
CA LEU A 141 24.15 -0.79 -7.16
C LEU A 141 23.95 -1.84 -6.05
N GLU A 142 24.25 -1.49 -4.80
CA GLU A 142 24.05 -2.37 -3.64
C GLU A 142 22.59 -2.80 -3.46
N HIS A 143 21.62 -1.91 -3.72
CA HIS A 143 20.20 -2.26 -3.68
C HIS A 143 19.82 -3.19 -4.83
N PHE A 144 20.42 -3.00 -6.01
CA PHE A 144 20.22 -3.90 -7.14
C PHE A 144 20.76 -5.31 -6.85
N LEU A 145 21.84 -5.42 -6.08
CA LEU A 145 22.38 -6.71 -5.64
C LEU A 145 21.49 -7.44 -4.62
N LEU A 146 20.57 -6.74 -3.94
CA LEU A 146 19.58 -7.36 -3.05
C LEU A 146 18.52 -8.15 -3.83
N SER A 147 18.23 -7.72 -5.06
CA SER A 147 17.26 -8.40 -5.89
C SER A 147 17.89 -9.62 -6.56
N ARG A 148 17.07 -10.63 -6.86
CA ARG A 148 17.48 -11.83 -7.58
C ARG A 148 16.61 -12.00 -8.78
N ALA A 149 17.23 -12.40 -9.87
CA ALA A 149 16.53 -12.83 -11.06
C ALA A 149 15.55 -13.95 -10.70
N VAL A 150 14.34 -13.87 -11.26
CA VAL A 150 13.36 -14.94 -11.17
C VAL A 150 13.70 -15.92 -12.30
N THR A 151 14.64 -16.84 -12.05
CA THR A 151 15.27 -17.63 -13.13
C THR A 151 14.54 -18.89 -13.57
N ALA A 152 13.45 -19.34 -12.94
CA ALA A 152 12.83 -20.61 -13.36
C ALA A 152 11.40 -20.88 -12.84
N SER A 153 10.83 -20.07 -11.94
CA SER A 153 9.60 -20.42 -11.22
C SER A 153 8.39 -19.53 -11.52
N ILE A 154 8.37 -18.77 -12.61
CA ILE A 154 7.17 -17.97 -12.98
C ILE A 154 5.92 -18.87 -13.19
N GLY A 155 6.08 -20.19 -13.30
CA GLY A 155 5.00 -21.19 -13.26
C GLY A 155 5.00 -22.15 -12.06
N GLY A 156 5.90 -21.98 -11.07
CA GLY A 156 5.83 -22.73 -9.82
C GLY A 156 4.69 -22.16 -8.99
N ALA A 157 3.68 -22.98 -8.66
CA ALA A 157 2.42 -22.55 -8.03
C ALA A 157 2.53 -21.87 -6.64
N SER A 158 3.74 -21.54 -6.17
CA SER A 158 4.00 -21.15 -4.77
C SER A 158 4.53 -19.74 -4.57
N ASP A 159 4.99 -19.03 -5.61
CA ASP A 159 5.52 -17.67 -5.48
C ASP A 159 4.49 -16.63 -5.96
N MET A 160 4.28 -15.57 -5.17
CA MET A 160 3.46 -14.41 -5.52
C MET A 160 4.37 -13.22 -5.82
N LEU A 161 4.22 -12.65 -7.02
CA LEU A 161 4.92 -11.45 -7.44
C LEU A 161 4.10 -10.21 -7.06
N VAL A 162 4.68 -9.33 -6.24
CA VAL A 162 4.01 -8.12 -5.76
C VAL A 162 4.78 -6.90 -6.23
N PHE A 163 4.11 -6.02 -6.97
CA PHE A 163 4.63 -4.71 -7.34
C PHE A 163 4.56 -3.76 -6.14
N VAL A 164 5.66 -3.11 -5.79
CA VAL A 164 5.67 -2.10 -4.73
C VAL A 164 5.83 -0.72 -5.36
N SER A 165 4.76 0.07 -5.30
CA SER A 165 4.80 1.49 -5.68
C SER A 165 5.00 2.36 -4.45
N HIS A 166 5.85 3.37 -4.56
CA HIS A 166 6.15 4.27 -3.43
C HIS A 166 6.64 5.64 -3.90
N ALA A 167 6.39 6.65 -3.06
CA ALA A 167 7.03 7.96 -3.21
C ALA A 167 8.43 7.93 -2.58
N TRP A 168 9.43 8.33 -3.37
CA TRP A 168 10.83 8.33 -2.97
C TRP A 168 11.13 9.38 -1.88
N PRO A 169 10.87 10.68 -2.10
CA PRO A 169 11.18 11.71 -1.11
C PRO A 169 10.24 11.60 0.10
N SER A 170 10.76 11.99 1.26
CA SER A 170 9.93 12.22 2.44
C SER A 170 8.99 13.40 2.18
N PRO A 171 7.72 13.31 2.58
CA PRO A 171 6.86 14.47 2.67
C PRO A 171 7.45 15.54 3.60
N ASP A 172 7.23 16.81 3.26
CA ASP A 172 7.57 17.92 4.14
C ASP A 172 6.77 17.82 5.45
N GLY A 173 7.45 18.06 6.57
CA GLY A 173 6.83 17.98 7.89
C GLY A 173 6.38 16.58 8.31
N PHE A 174 6.87 15.51 7.65
CA PHE A 174 6.41 14.13 7.89
C PHE A 174 6.39 13.76 9.38
N ALA A 175 7.48 14.00 10.11
CA ALA A 175 7.59 13.64 11.52
C ALA A 175 6.52 14.32 12.40
N GLY A 176 6.14 15.55 12.07
CA GLY A 176 5.09 16.28 12.77
C GLY A 176 3.70 15.74 12.45
N ALA A 177 3.38 15.62 11.16
CA ALA A 177 2.05 15.21 10.70
C ALA A 177 1.74 13.71 10.97
N ALA A 178 2.75 12.84 10.91
CA ALA A 178 2.59 11.43 11.23
C ALA A 178 2.39 11.18 12.74
N GLY A 179 2.74 12.13 13.61
CA GLY A 179 2.53 12.02 15.06
C GLY A 179 3.23 10.82 15.73
N LEU A 180 4.19 10.19 15.06
CA LEU A 180 4.88 9.00 15.50
C LEU A 180 6.40 9.24 15.53
N PRO A 181 7.14 8.63 16.47
CA PRO A 181 8.60 8.73 16.57
C PRO A 181 9.29 7.86 15.50
N LEU A 182 8.77 7.85 14.27
CA LEU A 182 9.30 7.10 13.14
C LEU A 182 9.81 8.07 12.07
N THR A 183 10.96 7.76 11.51
CA THR A 183 11.37 8.38 10.24
C THR A 183 10.48 7.88 9.10
N TYR A 184 10.40 8.64 8.00
CA TYR A 184 9.67 8.22 6.81
C TYR A 184 10.15 6.86 6.26
N ALA A 185 11.46 6.60 6.35
CA ALA A 185 12.06 5.34 5.95
C ALA A 185 11.57 4.15 6.80
N GLN A 186 11.53 4.33 8.13
CA GLN A 186 11.01 3.32 9.05
C GLN A 186 9.51 3.10 8.85
N ALA A 187 8.73 4.18 8.65
CA ALA A 187 7.30 4.07 8.35
C ALA A 187 7.06 3.23 7.09
N LYS A 188 7.79 3.47 5.99
CA LYS A 188 7.71 2.64 4.77
C LYS A 188 8.05 1.17 5.03
N ALA A 189 9.12 0.90 5.76
CA ALA A 189 9.53 -0.47 6.10
C ALA A 189 8.47 -1.21 6.92
N SER A 190 7.87 -0.52 7.90
CA SER A 190 6.79 -1.06 8.73
C SER A 190 5.50 -1.30 7.96
N GLU A 191 5.08 -0.32 7.14
CA GLU A 191 3.91 -0.45 6.26
C GLU A 191 4.04 -1.65 5.32
N LEU A 192 5.21 -1.79 4.68
CA LEU A 192 5.47 -2.92 3.80
C LEU A 192 5.45 -4.25 4.56
N GLY A 193 6.03 -4.30 5.77
CA GLY A 193 6.05 -5.49 6.61
C GLY A 193 4.64 -5.94 7.02
N ASN A 194 3.79 -4.99 7.38
CA ASN A 194 2.38 -5.23 7.69
C ASN A 194 1.62 -5.75 6.47
N ALA A 195 1.75 -5.06 5.32
CA ALA A 195 1.07 -5.45 4.08
C ALA A 195 1.48 -6.86 3.62
N VAL A 196 2.78 -7.18 3.62
CA VAL A 196 3.28 -8.53 3.28
C VAL A 196 2.77 -9.60 4.25
N SER A 197 2.68 -9.27 5.54
CA SER A 197 2.17 -10.21 6.55
C SER A 197 0.67 -10.49 6.36
N ASP A 198 -0.10 -9.46 6.02
CA ASP A 198 -1.53 -9.62 5.72
C ASP A 198 -1.74 -10.41 4.42
N LEU A 199 -0.95 -10.17 3.37
CA LEU A 199 -0.94 -10.98 2.13
C LEU A 199 -0.70 -12.46 2.39
N ARG A 200 0.35 -12.77 3.16
CA ARG A 200 0.68 -14.16 3.53
C ARG A 200 -0.47 -14.82 4.29
N ARG A 201 -1.14 -14.09 5.18
CA ARG A 201 -2.28 -14.61 5.95
C ARG A 201 -3.46 -14.93 5.05
N THR A 202 -3.89 -13.99 4.22
CA THR A 202 -5.04 -14.18 3.32
C THR A 202 -4.85 -15.34 2.35
N ARG A 203 -3.60 -15.68 2.01
CA ARG A 203 -3.28 -16.80 1.12
C ARG A 203 -3.01 -18.13 1.82
N ALA A 204 -2.58 -18.12 3.08
CA ALA A 204 -2.35 -19.34 3.86
C ALA A 204 -3.64 -20.16 4.03
N ASP A 205 -4.80 -19.49 4.06
CA ASP A 205 -6.11 -20.13 4.21
C ASP A 205 -6.63 -20.79 2.92
N GLY A 206 -5.97 -20.55 1.77
CA GLY A 206 -6.30 -21.17 0.50
C GLY A 206 -5.61 -22.53 0.30
N ALA A 207 -6.27 -23.45 -0.42
CA ALA A 207 -5.76 -24.80 -0.71
C ALA A 207 -4.40 -24.85 -1.46
N GLY A 208 -3.86 -23.71 -1.90
CA GLY A 208 -2.56 -23.58 -2.56
C GLY A 208 -1.51 -22.77 -1.81
N GLY A 209 -1.77 -22.38 -0.54
CA GLY A 209 -0.87 -21.69 0.39
C GLY A 209 0.38 -21.05 -0.23
N CYS A 210 0.24 -19.86 -0.82
CA CYS A 210 1.40 -19.13 -1.32
C CYS A 210 2.26 -18.67 -0.13
N GLN A 211 3.38 -19.35 0.10
CA GLN A 211 4.27 -19.03 1.22
C GLN A 211 5.27 -17.93 0.86
N ASN A 212 5.54 -17.74 -0.43
CA ASN A 212 6.65 -16.92 -0.91
C ASN A 212 6.16 -15.66 -1.61
N VAL A 213 6.05 -14.58 -0.86
CA VAL A 213 5.91 -13.23 -1.43
C VAL A 213 7.26 -12.75 -1.94
N ARG A 214 7.30 -12.32 -3.21
CA ARG A 214 8.45 -11.73 -3.89
C ARG A 214 8.11 -10.31 -4.32
N LEU A 215 8.97 -9.35 -3.96
CA LEU A 215 8.69 -7.94 -4.22
C LEU A 215 9.43 -7.46 -5.46
N TRP A 216 8.73 -6.83 -6.38
CA TRP A 216 9.34 -5.99 -7.40
C TRP A 216 9.31 -4.55 -6.90
N ILE A 217 10.49 -3.96 -6.68
CA ILE A 217 10.64 -2.59 -6.19
C ILE A 217 11.58 -1.89 -7.16
N ASP A 218 11.13 -0.84 -7.83
CA ASP A 218 11.89 -0.07 -8.82
C ASP A 218 13.34 0.22 -8.36
N LYS A 219 13.50 0.67 -7.12
CA LYS A 219 14.76 1.01 -6.48
C LYS A 219 15.78 -0.15 -6.42
N ALA A 220 15.30 -1.38 -6.37
CA ALA A 220 16.13 -2.59 -6.26
C ALA A 220 16.08 -3.47 -7.52
N CYS A 221 15.08 -3.29 -8.38
CA CYS A 221 14.87 -4.13 -9.55
C CYS A 221 15.27 -3.43 -10.85
N VAL A 222 15.41 -2.11 -10.83
CA VAL A 222 15.89 -1.30 -11.95
C VAL A 222 17.32 -0.83 -11.67
N ALA A 223 18.23 -1.17 -12.59
CA ALA A 223 19.56 -0.58 -12.58
C ALA A 223 19.42 0.91 -12.95
N GLN A 224 19.68 1.80 -11.98
CA GLN A 224 19.55 3.25 -12.18
C GLN A 224 20.68 3.81 -13.04
N GLU A 225 21.82 3.10 -13.09
CA GLU A 225 22.99 3.46 -13.88
C GLU A 225 23.50 2.24 -14.67
N PRO A 226 23.96 2.43 -15.92
CA PRO A 226 23.97 3.69 -16.69
C PRO A 226 22.57 4.07 -17.22
N ALA A 227 22.36 5.35 -17.54
CA ALA A 227 21.07 5.90 -18.01
C ALA A 227 20.43 5.13 -19.19
N ALA A 228 21.24 4.55 -20.09
CA ALA A 228 20.72 3.73 -21.18
C ALA A 228 19.97 2.49 -20.68
N MET A 229 20.48 1.81 -19.65
CA MET A 229 19.77 0.70 -19.02
C MET A 229 18.48 1.18 -18.35
N ARG A 230 18.54 2.30 -17.62
CA ARG A 230 17.36 2.90 -17.00
C ARG A 230 16.23 3.11 -18.02
N ASN A 231 16.53 3.66 -19.18
CA ASN A 231 15.52 3.88 -20.24
C ASN A 231 14.91 2.58 -20.75
N VAL A 232 15.71 1.52 -20.89
CA VAL A 232 15.20 0.18 -21.22
C VAL A 232 14.22 -0.29 -20.15
N TYR A 233 14.58 -0.21 -18.86
CA TYR A 233 13.66 -0.59 -17.78
C TYR A 233 12.38 0.24 -17.75
N LEU A 234 12.47 1.55 -17.98
CA LEU A 234 11.30 2.43 -18.02
C LEU A 234 10.34 2.06 -19.15
N SER A 235 10.84 1.56 -20.29
CA SER A 235 9.99 1.06 -21.37
C SER A 235 9.21 -0.21 -21.02
N TYR A 236 9.64 -0.96 -19.99
CA TYR A 236 8.99 -2.21 -19.54
C TYR A 236 8.20 -2.08 -18.23
N ILE A 237 8.12 -0.88 -17.66
CA ILE A 237 7.49 -0.68 -16.36
C ILE A 237 6.03 -1.12 -16.35
N GLN A 238 5.31 -0.87 -17.46
CA GLN A 238 3.93 -1.28 -17.61
C GLN A 238 3.81 -2.81 -17.61
N GLU A 239 4.70 -3.51 -18.31
CA GLU A 239 4.77 -4.96 -18.36
C GLU A 239 5.00 -5.55 -16.96
N PHE A 240 5.91 -4.97 -16.16
CA PHE A 240 6.12 -5.43 -14.79
C PHE A 240 4.88 -5.25 -13.90
N ILE A 241 4.16 -4.14 -14.05
CA ILE A 241 2.88 -3.91 -13.37
C ILE A 241 1.85 -4.97 -13.79
N LEU A 242 1.77 -5.29 -15.09
CA LEU A 242 0.83 -6.28 -15.63
C LEU A 242 1.15 -7.72 -15.19
N LEU A 243 2.43 -8.07 -15.12
CA LEU A 243 2.92 -9.39 -14.69
C LEU A 243 2.74 -9.63 -13.20
N SER A 244 2.65 -8.57 -12.40
CA SER A 244 2.49 -8.69 -10.95
C SER A 244 1.11 -9.26 -10.61
N ASP A 245 1.09 -10.14 -9.62
CA ASP A 245 -0.14 -10.75 -9.10
C ASP A 245 -0.92 -9.73 -8.28
N GLU A 246 -0.22 -8.97 -7.45
CA GLU A 246 -0.76 -7.97 -6.54
C GLU A 246 0.11 -6.70 -6.53
N MET A 247 -0.43 -5.61 -5.98
CA MET A 247 0.29 -4.35 -5.81
C MET A 247 0.17 -3.89 -4.36
N ILE A 248 1.29 -3.42 -3.80
CA ILE A 248 1.31 -2.65 -2.55
C ILE A 248 1.69 -1.21 -2.91
N ALA A 249 0.84 -0.26 -2.54
CA ALA A 249 1.16 1.16 -2.62
C ALA A 249 1.54 1.67 -1.22
N LEU A 250 2.82 1.99 -1.02
CA LEU A 250 3.29 2.71 0.17
C LEU A 250 2.92 4.18 -0.03
N LEU A 251 1.83 4.60 0.60
CA LEU A 251 1.06 5.77 0.16
C LEU A 251 1.15 6.92 1.19
N PRO A 252 2.21 7.76 1.18
CA PRO A 252 2.17 9.05 1.88
C PRO A 252 1.18 10.02 1.20
N TRP A 253 0.85 11.14 1.87
CA TRP A 253 -0.02 12.16 1.26
C TRP A 253 0.58 12.80 -0.01
N THR A 254 1.90 12.82 -0.18
CA THR A 254 2.55 13.31 -1.41
C THR A 254 2.61 12.28 -2.54
N TYR A 255 2.06 11.08 -2.37
CA TYR A 255 2.14 10.00 -3.37
C TYR A 255 1.57 10.44 -4.73
N PHE A 256 0.39 11.06 -4.72
CA PHE A 256 -0.29 11.52 -5.94
C PHE A 256 0.27 12.83 -6.52
N GLU A 257 1.25 13.45 -5.85
CA GLU A 257 1.97 14.58 -6.43
C GLU A 257 2.96 14.12 -7.50
N ARG A 258 3.28 12.82 -7.59
CA ARG A 258 4.25 12.29 -8.57
C ARG A 258 3.55 11.58 -9.71
N ILE A 259 3.86 11.98 -10.96
CA ILE A 259 3.24 11.39 -12.16
C ILE A 259 3.52 9.89 -12.31
N TRP A 260 4.71 9.42 -11.93
CA TRP A 260 5.08 8.00 -11.92
C TRP A 260 4.16 7.19 -10.99
N CYS A 261 3.96 7.66 -9.76
CA CYS A 261 3.10 6.99 -8.78
C CYS A 261 1.63 6.95 -9.24
N MET A 262 1.13 8.05 -9.79
CA MET A 262 -0.21 8.09 -10.41
C MET A 262 -0.35 7.09 -11.55
N PHE A 263 0.65 7.04 -12.44
CA PHE A 263 0.67 6.15 -13.59
C PHE A 263 0.66 4.67 -13.16
N GLU A 264 1.54 4.30 -12.23
CA GLU A 264 1.63 2.93 -11.69
C GLU A 264 0.30 2.48 -11.08
N TRP A 265 -0.29 3.32 -10.22
CA TRP A 265 -1.59 3.10 -9.59
C TRP A 265 -2.70 2.87 -10.63
N ALA A 266 -2.84 3.79 -11.58
CA ALA A 266 -3.90 3.73 -12.56
C ALA A 266 -3.71 2.58 -13.55
N CYS A 267 -2.49 2.30 -14.00
CA CYS A 267 -2.18 1.17 -14.88
C CYS A 267 -2.46 -0.18 -14.22
N PHE A 268 -2.09 -0.34 -12.94
CA PHE A 268 -2.41 -1.56 -12.21
C PHE A 268 -3.92 -1.79 -12.12
N LEU A 269 -4.69 -0.77 -11.75
CA LEU A 269 -6.16 -0.87 -11.64
C LEU A 269 -6.87 -0.94 -13.01
N ALA A 270 -6.27 -0.40 -14.07
CA ALA A 270 -6.74 -0.59 -15.44
C ALA A 270 -6.57 -2.05 -15.90
N ALA A 271 -5.59 -2.77 -15.35
CA ALA A 271 -5.32 -4.17 -15.69
C ALA A 271 -6.01 -5.17 -14.76
N LYS A 272 -6.01 -4.90 -13.46
CA LYS A 272 -6.45 -5.82 -12.41
C LYS A 272 -7.74 -5.34 -11.75
N GLN A 273 -8.28 -6.17 -10.86
CA GLN A 273 -9.39 -5.76 -10.00
C GLN A 273 -8.88 -4.97 -8.79
N PRO A 274 -9.66 -4.00 -8.27
CA PRO A 274 -9.25 -3.17 -7.14
C PRO A 274 -8.86 -3.95 -5.88
N ARG A 275 -9.42 -5.14 -5.66
CA ARG A 275 -9.12 -5.97 -4.49
C ARG A 275 -7.65 -6.42 -4.40
N TYR A 276 -6.93 -6.47 -5.53
CA TYR A 276 -5.52 -6.86 -5.61
C TYR A 276 -4.53 -5.71 -5.35
N LEU A 277 -5.03 -4.50 -5.09
CA LEU A 277 -4.22 -3.36 -4.68
C LEU A 277 -4.39 -3.16 -3.17
N HIS A 278 -3.26 -3.15 -2.46
CA HIS A 278 -3.18 -2.92 -1.01
C HIS A 278 -2.57 -1.55 -0.75
N VAL A 279 -3.32 -0.67 -0.08
CA VAL A 279 -2.84 0.65 0.33
C VAL A 279 -2.23 0.54 1.71
N ALA A 280 -0.93 0.71 1.81
CA ALA A 280 -0.18 0.68 3.05
C ALA A 280 0.16 2.12 3.47
N CYS A 281 -0.62 2.63 4.41
CA CYS A 281 -0.51 3.99 4.93
C CYS A 281 -0.93 4.09 6.42
N GLU A 282 -0.98 2.98 7.17
CA GLU A 282 -1.49 2.99 8.55
C GLU A 282 -0.72 3.91 9.50
N PHE A 283 0.61 3.94 9.41
CA PHE A 283 1.48 4.85 10.15
C PHE A 283 1.58 6.24 9.52
N MET A 284 1.03 6.44 8.32
CA MET A 284 1.12 7.70 7.57
C MET A 284 -0.21 8.45 7.53
N LEU A 285 -1.32 7.76 7.77
CA LEU A 285 -2.69 8.28 7.78
C LEU A 285 -3.16 8.40 9.23
N THR A 286 -2.95 9.60 9.77
CA THR A 286 -3.38 10.04 11.09
C THR A 286 -4.50 11.07 10.96
N HIS A 287 -5.07 11.48 12.10
CA HIS A 287 -6.03 12.58 12.13
C HIS A 287 -5.43 13.86 11.50
N ASP A 288 -4.17 14.14 11.82
CA ASP A 288 -3.51 15.38 11.38
C ASP A 288 -3.08 15.35 9.91
N SER A 289 -2.78 14.17 9.37
CA SER A 289 -2.38 14.02 7.96
C SER A 289 -3.54 13.73 7.02
N ALA A 290 -4.71 13.28 7.50
CA ALA A 290 -5.88 13.02 6.66
C ALA A 290 -6.30 14.20 5.77
N PRO A 291 -6.33 15.47 6.24
CA PRO A 291 -6.58 16.61 5.37
C PRO A 291 -5.59 16.76 4.22
N MET A 292 -4.33 16.34 4.42
CA MET A 292 -3.30 16.37 3.38
C MET A 292 -3.57 15.34 2.28
N TYR A 293 -4.05 14.14 2.64
CA TYR A 293 -4.50 13.15 1.65
C TYR A 293 -5.70 13.63 0.85
N VAL A 294 -6.69 14.24 1.51
CA VAL A 294 -7.86 14.82 0.85
C VAL A 294 -7.43 15.84 -0.20
N ARG A 295 -6.54 16.76 0.20
CA ARG A 295 -5.99 17.78 -0.69
C ARG A 295 -5.23 17.15 -1.87
N ALA A 296 -4.33 16.22 -1.60
CA ALA A 296 -3.53 15.57 -2.65
C ALA A 296 -4.40 14.86 -3.69
N ILE A 297 -5.50 14.23 -3.28
CA ILE A 297 -6.44 13.57 -4.19
C ILE A 297 -7.30 14.59 -4.93
N ARG A 298 -7.84 15.59 -4.23
CA ARG A 298 -8.62 16.68 -4.85
C ARG A 298 -7.84 17.37 -5.96
N ASP A 299 -6.60 17.73 -5.65
CA ASP A 299 -5.72 18.54 -6.50
C ASP A 299 -4.91 17.69 -7.50
N LEU A 300 -5.09 16.36 -7.50
CA LEU A 300 -4.41 15.45 -8.43
C LEU A 300 -4.58 15.94 -9.88
N SER A 301 -3.45 16.18 -10.53
CA SER A 301 -3.36 16.70 -11.90
C SER A 301 -2.08 16.20 -12.57
N VAL A 302 -2.20 15.62 -13.77
CA VAL A 302 -1.07 15.16 -14.59
C VAL A 302 -0.19 16.34 -15.02
N GLU A 303 -0.81 17.48 -15.32
CA GLU A 303 -0.10 18.70 -15.71
C GLU A 303 0.81 19.20 -14.58
N HIS A 304 0.27 19.31 -13.36
CA HIS A 304 0.96 19.88 -12.21
C HIS A 304 1.78 18.85 -11.41
N ALA A 305 1.66 17.57 -11.72
CA ALA A 305 2.41 16.51 -11.06
C ALA A 305 3.91 16.75 -11.11
N HIS A 306 4.62 16.56 -10.01
CA HIS A 306 6.08 16.51 -9.98
C HIS A 306 6.63 15.33 -10.80
N CYS A 307 7.68 15.61 -11.58
CA CYS A 307 8.40 14.63 -12.38
C CYS A 307 9.90 14.92 -12.27
N THR A 308 10.64 14.04 -11.58
CA THR A 308 12.07 14.25 -11.30
C THR A 308 12.90 14.40 -12.58
N VAL A 309 12.54 13.64 -13.63
CA VAL A 309 13.18 13.73 -14.95
C VAL A 309 12.14 14.25 -15.93
N ALA A 310 12.30 15.49 -16.40
CA ALA A 310 11.30 16.15 -17.24
C ALA A 310 10.94 15.36 -18.52
N ALA A 311 11.91 14.63 -19.09
CA ALA A 311 11.70 13.79 -20.27
C ALA A 311 10.70 12.64 -20.02
N ASP A 312 10.68 12.07 -18.80
CA ASP A 312 9.77 10.99 -18.44
C ASP A 312 8.30 11.42 -18.54
N ARG A 313 8.01 12.71 -18.31
CA ARG A 313 6.64 13.25 -18.44
C ARG A 313 6.09 13.00 -19.84
N LEU A 314 6.88 13.22 -20.89
CA LEU A 314 6.42 13.03 -22.27
C LEU A 314 6.06 11.56 -22.53
N ILE A 315 6.90 10.65 -22.05
CA ILE A 315 6.68 9.20 -22.14
C ILE A 315 5.39 8.81 -21.40
N LEU A 316 5.27 9.24 -20.14
CA LEU A 316 4.11 8.93 -19.30
C LEU A 316 2.80 9.49 -19.86
N VAL A 317 2.80 10.73 -20.36
CA VAL A 317 1.61 11.32 -21.00
C VAL A 317 1.23 10.56 -22.26
N ALA A 318 2.20 10.13 -23.08
CA ALA A 318 1.93 9.27 -24.23
C ALA A 318 1.32 7.92 -23.81
N MET A 319 1.85 7.27 -22.77
CA MET A 319 1.30 6.03 -22.22
C MET A 319 -0.09 6.20 -21.61
N ILE A 320 -0.36 7.34 -20.96
CA ILE A 320 -1.70 7.69 -20.46
C ILE A 320 -2.67 7.79 -21.64
N ASN A 321 -2.29 8.51 -22.71
CA ASN A 321 -3.14 8.67 -23.89
C ASN A 321 -3.35 7.37 -24.67
N SER A 322 -2.43 6.40 -24.59
CA SER A 322 -2.60 5.08 -25.22
C SER A 322 -3.47 4.12 -24.41
N SER A 323 -3.62 4.34 -23.10
CA SER A 323 -4.33 3.43 -22.19
C SER A 323 -5.67 3.98 -21.69
N PHE A 324 -5.87 5.29 -21.70
CA PHE A 324 -7.03 5.98 -21.17
C PHE A 324 -7.67 6.87 -22.24
N ARG A 325 -8.98 7.14 -22.10
CA ARG A 325 -9.72 7.92 -23.10
C ARG A 325 -9.23 9.36 -23.24
N SER A 326 -8.70 9.92 -22.17
CA SER A 326 -8.10 11.25 -22.10
C SER A 326 -7.34 11.40 -20.77
N VAL A 327 -6.51 12.44 -20.66
CA VAL A 327 -5.86 12.81 -19.39
C VAL A 327 -6.89 13.08 -18.28
N ALA A 328 -7.98 13.79 -18.58
CA ALA A 328 -9.05 14.03 -17.60
C ALA A 328 -9.74 12.72 -17.14
N ALA A 329 -9.89 11.74 -18.05
CA ALA A 329 -10.43 10.44 -17.69
C ALA A 329 -9.46 9.65 -16.80
N PHE A 330 -8.15 9.73 -17.07
CA PHE A 330 -7.11 9.17 -16.20
C PHE A 330 -7.14 9.78 -14.80
N GLU A 331 -7.17 11.11 -14.69
CA GLU A 331 -7.22 11.82 -13.40
C GLU A 331 -8.48 11.45 -12.62
N LEU A 332 -9.66 11.44 -13.27
CA LEU A 332 -10.91 11.01 -12.64
C LEU A 332 -10.79 9.56 -12.13
N PHE A 333 -10.24 8.67 -12.94
CA PHE A 333 -10.04 7.27 -12.56
C PHE A 333 -9.13 7.15 -11.33
N ALA A 334 -8.00 7.84 -11.32
CA ALA A 334 -7.07 7.86 -10.19
C ALA A 334 -7.71 8.43 -8.92
N LYS A 335 -8.40 9.58 -9.01
CA LYS A 335 -9.08 10.22 -7.86
C LYS A 335 -10.13 9.29 -7.24
N VAL A 336 -11.03 8.75 -8.06
CA VAL A 336 -12.14 7.92 -7.58
C VAL A 336 -11.64 6.61 -6.96
N THR A 337 -10.65 5.98 -7.58
CA THR A 337 -10.07 4.75 -7.03
C THR A 337 -9.25 5.00 -5.75
N ALA A 338 -8.54 6.13 -5.65
CA ALA A 338 -7.84 6.54 -4.44
C ALA A 338 -8.81 6.70 -3.25
N VAL A 339 -9.91 7.44 -3.43
CA VAL A 339 -10.94 7.61 -2.39
C VAL A 339 -11.49 6.26 -1.91
N ALA A 340 -11.86 5.39 -2.86
CA ALA A 340 -12.44 4.09 -2.53
C ALA A 340 -11.46 3.18 -1.78
N LEU A 341 -10.21 3.11 -2.23
CA LEU A 341 -9.19 2.24 -1.64
C LEU A 341 -8.68 2.76 -0.29
N LEU A 342 -8.56 4.09 -0.11
CA LEU A 342 -8.30 4.68 1.20
C LEU A 342 -9.44 4.45 2.18
N ALA A 343 -10.70 4.57 1.73
CA ALA A 343 -11.85 4.25 2.58
C ALA A 343 -11.86 2.78 3.02
N ARG A 344 -11.47 1.84 2.13
CA ARG A 344 -11.26 0.43 2.50
C ARG A 344 -10.17 0.30 3.56
N THR A 345 -9.06 1.00 3.41
CA THR A 345 -7.96 0.96 4.38
C THR A 345 -8.36 1.54 5.73
N THR A 346 -9.07 2.68 5.76
CA THR A 346 -9.59 3.25 7.02
C THR A 346 -10.65 2.37 7.66
N ALA A 347 -11.49 1.70 6.88
CA ALA A 347 -12.41 0.69 7.42
C ALA A 347 -11.62 -0.45 8.08
N LYS A 348 -10.58 -0.99 7.43
CA LYS A 348 -9.71 -2.01 8.05
C LYS A 348 -9.05 -1.53 9.35
N GLN A 349 -8.75 -0.24 9.47
CA GLN A 349 -8.17 0.38 10.67
C GLN A 349 -9.19 0.68 11.78
N ALA A 350 -10.42 1.07 11.45
CA ALA A 350 -11.48 1.37 12.42
C ALA A 350 -11.78 0.16 13.31
N GLY A 351 -11.64 -1.06 12.77
CA GLY A 351 -11.67 -2.29 13.55
C GLY A 351 -10.66 -2.34 14.70
N ARG A 352 -9.53 -1.62 14.59
CA ARG A 352 -8.46 -1.56 15.61
C ARG A 352 -8.68 -0.39 16.57
N SER A 353 -8.76 0.83 16.03
CA SER A 353 -8.78 2.08 16.83
C SER A 353 -10.16 2.46 17.36
N GLY A 354 -11.24 2.02 16.70
CA GLY A 354 -12.61 2.42 17.03
C GLY A 354 -12.96 3.83 16.56
N VAL A 355 -12.09 4.47 15.77
CA VAL A 355 -12.30 5.81 15.23
C VAL A 355 -12.98 5.71 13.86
N ASP A 356 -14.28 5.99 13.82
CA ASP A 356 -15.08 6.03 12.57
C ASP A 356 -14.95 7.38 11.83
N GLU A 357 -14.27 8.38 12.42
CA GLU A 357 -14.21 9.76 11.92
C GLU A 357 -13.60 9.88 10.51
N PHE A 358 -12.66 9.00 10.15
CA PHE A 358 -12.05 9.02 8.82
C PHE A 358 -13.01 8.62 7.70
N ALA A 359 -14.04 7.83 7.99
CA ALA A 359 -14.98 7.39 6.95
C ALA A 359 -15.70 8.58 6.32
N GLN A 360 -16.08 9.57 7.14
CA GLN A 360 -16.78 10.77 6.71
C GLN A 360 -15.92 11.63 5.76
N THR A 361 -14.61 11.70 6.00
CA THR A 361 -13.65 12.42 5.15
C THR A 361 -13.71 11.94 3.70
N TRP A 362 -13.74 10.63 3.48
CA TRP A 362 -13.81 10.04 2.14
C TRP A 362 -15.19 10.20 1.48
N VAL A 363 -16.25 10.17 2.28
CA VAL A 363 -17.63 10.42 1.82
C VAL A 363 -17.75 11.85 1.27
N GLU A 364 -17.23 12.84 1.98
CA GLU A 364 -17.26 14.25 1.58
C GLU A 364 -16.47 14.47 0.30
N LEU A 365 -15.26 13.92 0.23
CA LEU A 365 -14.45 14.00 -0.99
C LEU A 365 -15.14 13.31 -2.18
N ALA A 366 -15.82 12.17 -1.98
CA ALA A 366 -16.60 11.53 -3.04
C ALA A 366 -17.77 12.42 -3.54
N VAL A 367 -18.43 13.16 -2.64
CA VAL A 367 -19.47 14.14 -3.01
C VAL A 367 -18.86 15.29 -3.81
N GLU A 368 -17.74 15.84 -3.36
CA GLU A 368 -17.01 16.92 -4.03
C GLU A 368 -16.59 16.52 -5.46
N LEU A 369 -16.11 15.28 -5.63
CA LEU A 369 -15.76 14.69 -6.93
C LEU A 369 -16.98 14.29 -7.79
N LYS A 370 -18.19 14.68 -7.39
CA LYS A 370 -19.46 14.39 -8.08
C LYS A 370 -19.70 12.90 -8.27
N GLN A 371 -19.35 12.08 -7.29
CA GLN A 371 -19.58 10.63 -7.25
C GLN A 371 -20.61 10.24 -6.18
N PRO A 372 -21.90 10.60 -6.34
CA PRO A 372 -22.92 10.38 -5.31
C PRO A 372 -23.15 8.89 -5.01
N ARG A 373 -23.02 8.01 -6.02
CA ARG A 373 -23.14 6.54 -5.82
C ARG A 373 -22.00 6.00 -4.97
N LEU A 374 -20.77 6.46 -5.20
CA LEU A 374 -19.63 6.09 -4.36
C LEU A 374 -19.84 6.61 -2.94
N ALA A 375 -20.21 7.88 -2.77
CA ALA A 375 -20.48 8.45 -1.46
C ALA A 375 -21.58 7.68 -0.69
N ALA A 376 -22.64 7.24 -1.37
CA ALA A 376 -23.68 6.40 -0.76
C ALA A 376 -23.14 5.03 -0.32
N ALA A 377 -22.37 4.35 -1.18
CA ALA A 377 -21.75 3.07 -0.85
C ALA A 377 -20.73 3.18 0.30
N LEU A 378 -20.00 4.29 0.38
CA LEU A 378 -19.09 4.61 1.49
C LEU A 378 -19.84 4.79 2.82
N ARG A 379 -20.99 5.49 2.82
CA ARG A 379 -21.84 5.62 4.01
C ARG A 379 -22.44 4.30 4.48
N ALA A 380 -22.59 3.32 3.59
CA ALA A 380 -23.09 1.99 3.93
C ALA A 380 -22.06 1.13 4.70
N ALA A 381 -20.83 1.62 4.92
CA ALA A 381 -19.87 0.94 5.76
C ALA A 381 -20.28 1.02 7.23
N GLU A 382 -20.50 -0.13 7.87
CA GLU A 382 -20.98 -0.21 9.26
C GLU A 382 -19.87 -0.76 10.18
N CYS A 383 -18.72 -0.08 10.18
CA CYS A 383 -17.50 -0.54 10.86
C CYS A 383 -17.73 -0.88 12.33
N ALA A 384 -18.40 -0.02 13.10
CA ALA A 384 -18.75 -0.29 14.49
C ALA A 384 -19.60 -1.57 14.66
N ARG A 385 -20.60 -1.78 13.79
CA ARG A 385 -21.48 -2.96 13.83
C ARG A 385 -20.73 -4.24 13.51
N TRP A 386 -19.92 -4.23 12.45
CA TRP A 386 -19.11 -5.39 12.06
C TRP A 386 -18.12 -5.76 13.16
N ARG A 387 -17.51 -4.77 13.83
CA ARG A 387 -16.62 -4.99 14.95
C ARG A 387 -17.35 -5.67 16.11
N ALA A 388 -18.50 -5.14 16.52
CA ALA A 388 -19.31 -5.71 17.60
C ALA A 388 -19.72 -7.16 17.30
N GLN A 389 -20.19 -7.45 16.09
CA GLN A 389 -20.56 -8.80 15.65
C GLN A 389 -19.35 -9.75 15.66
N SER A 390 -18.20 -9.29 15.19
CA SER A 390 -16.98 -10.10 15.12
C SER A 390 -16.46 -10.46 16.51
N LEU A 391 -16.57 -9.54 17.47
CA LEU A 391 -16.23 -9.78 18.88
C LEU A 391 -17.14 -10.84 19.49
N VAL A 392 -18.47 -10.73 19.30
CA VAL A 392 -19.44 -11.72 19.78
C VAL A 392 -19.17 -13.09 19.17
N HIS A 393 -18.91 -13.14 17.86
CA HIS A 393 -18.61 -14.38 17.16
C HIS A 393 -17.34 -15.02 17.75
N ALA A 394 -16.24 -14.28 17.90
CA ALA A 394 -14.99 -14.82 18.46
C ALA A 394 -15.13 -15.39 19.89
N SER A 395 -16.00 -14.80 20.73
CA SER A 395 -16.27 -15.33 22.06
C SER A 395 -17.00 -16.68 22.04
N SER A 396 -17.84 -16.92 21.03
CA SER A 396 -18.61 -18.17 20.89
C SER A 396 -17.77 -19.39 20.46
N TRP A 397 -16.58 -19.17 19.89
CA TRP A 397 -15.68 -20.24 19.44
C TRP A 397 -14.85 -20.88 20.56
N LEU A 398 -14.95 -20.39 21.80
CA LEU A 398 -14.26 -21.02 22.93
C LEU A 398 -15.02 -22.29 23.31
N PRO A 399 -14.43 -23.49 23.16
CA PRO A 399 -15.07 -24.71 23.63
C PRO A 399 -15.26 -24.57 25.15
N GLU A 400 -16.51 -24.66 25.60
CA GLU A 400 -16.87 -24.64 27.02
C GLU A 400 -16.12 -25.74 27.82
N SER A 401 -15.67 -26.79 27.12
CA SER A 401 -14.84 -27.87 27.65
C SER A 401 -13.42 -27.46 28.04
N THR A 402 -12.86 -26.37 27.50
CA THR A 402 -11.50 -25.91 27.83
C THR A 402 -11.41 -25.24 29.21
N PHE A 403 -12.55 -24.83 29.77
CA PHE A 403 -12.66 -24.18 31.09
C PHE A 403 -13.25 -25.08 32.18
N ARG A 404 -13.58 -26.35 31.89
CA ARG A 404 -13.89 -27.31 32.96
C ARG A 404 -12.63 -27.53 33.79
N LYS A 405 -12.61 -26.86 34.95
CA LYS A 405 -11.65 -27.05 36.05
C LYS A 405 -11.28 -28.53 36.12
N THR A 406 -10.03 -28.86 35.84
CA THR A 406 -9.46 -30.10 36.39
C THR A 406 -9.76 -30.08 37.88
N PRO A 407 -10.53 -31.05 38.41
CA PRO A 407 -10.83 -31.07 39.83
C PRO A 407 -9.50 -31.12 40.56
N THR A 408 -9.30 -30.19 41.49
CA THR A 408 -8.19 -30.19 42.43
C THR A 408 -8.38 -31.38 43.35
N THR A 409 -8.08 -32.59 42.88
CA THR A 409 -7.99 -33.76 43.76
C THR A 409 -6.69 -33.64 44.53
N ALA A 410 -6.83 -33.25 45.79
CA ALA A 410 -5.86 -33.56 46.83
C ALA A 410 -5.64 -35.08 46.83
N ALA A 411 -4.51 -35.53 46.29
CA ALA A 411 -4.00 -36.87 46.46
C ALA A 411 -2.47 -36.82 46.47
N ALA A 412 -1.94 -36.41 47.61
CA ALA A 412 -0.67 -36.92 48.07
C ALA A 412 -0.84 -38.42 48.34
N ALA A 413 -0.26 -39.29 47.51
CA ALA A 413 0.18 -40.64 47.89
C ALA A 413 0.85 -41.36 46.72
N ALA A 414 2.11 -41.74 46.95
CA ALA A 414 2.77 -42.96 46.52
C ALA A 414 2.80 -43.31 45.01
N VAL A 415 3.99 -43.15 44.42
CA VAL A 415 4.50 -44.10 43.41
C VAL A 415 5.84 -44.65 43.91
N PRO A 416 6.00 -45.98 44.03
CA PRO A 416 7.24 -46.61 44.48
C PRO A 416 8.24 -46.84 43.33
N ASN A 417 9.51 -46.93 43.75
CA ASN A 417 10.70 -47.40 43.05
C ASN A 417 10.49 -48.35 41.85
N ALA A 418 11.23 -48.11 40.76
CA ALA A 418 12.45 -48.88 40.44
C ALA A 418 12.84 -48.74 38.95
N LEU A 419 14.04 -48.23 38.67
CA LEU A 419 15.03 -48.89 37.80
C LEU A 419 16.37 -48.18 37.93
N CYS A 420 17.30 -48.90 38.57
CA CYS A 420 18.70 -48.56 38.74
C CYS A 420 19.47 -48.55 37.41
N LEU A 421 20.42 -47.64 37.25
CA LEU A 421 21.77 -47.93 36.73
C LEU A 421 22.80 -46.94 37.36
N PRO A 422 24.10 -47.30 37.44
CA PRO A 422 24.98 -46.87 38.53
C PRO A 422 26.05 -45.84 38.14
N GLY A 423 26.53 -45.09 39.15
CA GLY A 423 27.92 -44.63 39.33
C GLY A 423 28.45 -43.55 38.36
N GLY A 424 29.10 -42.47 38.78
CA GLY A 424 29.57 -42.04 40.09
C GLY A 424 30.40 -40.75 39.92
N GLY A 425 30.73 -40.09 41.03
CA GLY A 425 31.85 -39.15 41.10
C GLY A 425 31.54 -37.69 41.49
N SER A 426 31.72 -37.41 42.79
CA SER A 426 32.40 -36.23 43.34
C SER A 426 31.74 -34.83 43.30
N THR A 427 31.10 -34.51 44.42
CA THR A 427 31.17 -33.28 45.26
C THR A 427 31.83 -32.01 44.68
N ASP A 428 31.08 -30.90 44.59
CA ASP A 428 31.18 -29.79 45.57
C ASP A 428 30.26 -28.57 45.24
N SER A 429 29.67 -28.01 46.30
CA SER A 429 29.03 -26.68 46.45
C SER A 429 27.71 -26.37 45.71
N VAL A 430 26.60 -26.66 46.40
CA VAL A 430 25.24 -26.17 46.08
C VAL A 430 25.06 -24.78 46.72
N GLY A 431 24.91 -23.76 45.87
CA GLY A 431 24.19 -22.53 46.21
C GLY A 431 22.73 -22.70 45.83
N GLU A 432 21.81 -22.36 46.73
CA GLU A 432 20.36 -22.41 46.53
C GLU A 432 19.92 -21.43 45.43
N GLY A 433 19.95 -21.89 44.18
CA GLY A 433 19.30 -21.24 43.06
C GLY A 433 17.87 -21.75 42.92
N GLY A 434 16.90 -20.99 43.44
CA GLY A 434 15.48 -21.28 43.24
C GLY A 434 15.12 -21.31 41.76
N CYS A 435 14.77 -22.49 41.24
CA CYS A 435 14.19 -22.62 39.91
C CYS A 435 12.88 -21.82 39.87
N PRO A 436 12.71 -20.85 38.94
CA PRO A 436 11.42 -20.24 38.73
C PRO A 436 10.45 -21.35 38.30
N GLY A 437 9.45 -21.62 39.13
CA GLY A 437 8.43 -22.60 38.84
C GLY A 437 7.70 -22.28 37.52
N PRO A 438 7.10 -23.28 36.86
CA PRO A 438 6.35 -23.09 35.62
C PRO A 438 5.03 -22.35 35.90
N SER A 439 5.10 -21.03 36.15
CA SER A 439 3.91 -20.18 36.31
C SER A 439 3.57 -19.42 35.02
N ASP A 440 2.30 -19.49 34.63
CA ASP A 440 1.57 -18.46 33.86
C ASP A 440 1.81 -18.25 32.35
N ALA A 441 2.32 -19.24 31.61
CA ALA A 441 2.34 -19.14 30.14
C ALA A 441 0.97 -19.38 29.45
N ARG A 442 -0.01 -20.01 30.12
CA ARG A 442 -1.28 -20.44 29.50
C ARG A 442 -2.32 -19.33 29.24
N PRO A 443 -2.51 -18.30 30.10
CA PRO A 443 -3.50 -17.25 29.83
C PRO A 443 -3.21 -16.45 28.55
N ARG A 444 -1.93 -16.28 28.20
CA ARG A 444 -1.50 -15.46 27.05
C ARG A 444 -1.85 -16.06 25.69
N VAL A 445 -1.89 -17.39 25.57
CA VAL A 445 -2.17 -18.06 24.27
C VAL A 445 -3.64 -17.90 23.89
N VAL A 446 -4.56 -18.03 24.86
CA VAL A 446 -6.00 -17.87 24.63
C VAL A 446 -6.33 -16.43 24.25
N GLU A 447 -5.73 -15.44 24.91
CA GLU A 447 -5.93 -14.03 24.59
C GLU A 447 -5.42 -13.67 23.18
N LEU A 448 -4.25 -14.18 22.79
CA LEU A 448 -3.70 -13.98 21.44
C LEU A 448 -4.56 -14.64 20.35
N TRP A 449 -5.12 -15.82 20.63
CA TRP A 449 -6.05 -16.49 19.72
C TRP A 449 -7.36 -15.73 19.57
N GLN A 450 -7.96 -15.29 20.68
CA GLN A 450 -9.17 -14.46 20.66
C GLN A 450 -8.94 -13.17 19.87
N ARG A 451 -7.81 -12.48 20.10
CA ARG A 451 -7.47 -11.25 19.37
C ARG A 451 -7.32 -11.46 17.86
N ARG A 452 -6.89 -12.65 17.43
CA ARG A 452 -6.76 -12.99 16.00
C ARG A 452 -8.12 -13.30 15.37
N SER A 453 -8.95 -14.12 16.00
CA SER A 453 -10.18 -14.64 15.39
C SER A 453 -11.23 -13.56 15.10
N TRP A 454 -11.44 -12.59 15.98
CA TRP A 454 -12.40 -11.52 15.70
C TRP A 454 -11.90 -10.59 14.59
N ARG A 455 -10.59 -10.35 14.51
CA ARG A 455 -10.02 -9.46 13.50
C ARG A 455 -10.20 -10.04 12.10
N ASP A 456 -9.97 -11.34 11.93
CA ASP A 456 -10.15 -11.98 10.63
C ASP A 456 -11.63 -11.98 10.22
N ALA A 457 -12.57 -12.24 11.15
CA ALA A 457 -14.00 -12.10 10.91
C ALA A 457 -14.40 -10.67 10.51
N TYR A 458 -13.83 -9.66 11.17
CA TYR A 458 -14.05 -8.26 10.84
C TYR A 458 -13.56 -7.89 9.43
N LEU A 459 -12.35 -8.33 9.08
CA LEU A 459 -11.77 -8.08 7.76
C LEU A 459 -12.60 -8.73 6.65
N ILE A 460 -13.19 -9.90 6.89
CA ILE A 460 -14.13 -10.53 5.96
C ILE A 460 -15.36 -9.63 5.73
N CYS A 461 -15.91 -8.99 6.77
CA CYS A 461 -17.02 -8.04 6.61
C CYS A 461 -16.61 -6.83 5.74
N VAL A 462 -15.43 -6.26 6.00
CA VAL A 462 -14.91 -5.13 5.21
C VAL A 462 -14.71 -5.53 3.74
N ASP A 463 -14.11 -6.68 3.48
CA ASP A 463 -13.87 -7.14 2.11
C ASP A 463 -15.18 -7.50 1.38
N ARG A 464 -16.18 -8.04 2.08
CA ARG A 464 -17.53 -8.27 1.52
C ARG A 464 -18.22 -6.97 1.15
N TRP A 465 -18.19 -5.96 2.03
CA TRP A 465 -18.73 -4.64 1.72
C TRP A 465 -18.03 -4.03 0.51
N PHE A 466 -16.69 -4.05 0.50
CA PHE A 466 -15.93 -3.47 -0.61
C PHE A 466 -16.24 -4.17 -1.93
N THR A 467 -16.25 -5.50 -1.94
CA THR A 467 -16.52 -6.29 -3.15
C THR A 467 -17.98 -6.16 -3.61
N GLY A 468 -18.93 -6.06 -2.68
CA GLY A 468 -20.36 -5.99 -2.99
C GLY A 468 -20.83 -4.59 -3.40
N GLU A 469 -20.35 -3.54 -2.74
CA GLU A 469 -20.88 -2.19 -2.87
C GLU A 469 -19.96 -1.25 -3.67
N ILE A 470 -18.64 -1.39 -3.51
CA ILE A 470 -17.66 -0.42 -4.04
C ILE A 470 -17.06 -0.89 -5.36
N GLU A 471 -16.62 -2.14 -5.44
CA GLU A 471 -15.95 -2.69 -6.62
C GLU A 471 -16.80 -2.58 -7.91
N PRO A 472 -18.12 -2.85 -7.91
CA PRO A 472 -18.95 -2.68 -9.11
C PRO A 472 -18.95 -1.24 -9.64
N LEU A 473 -18.92 -0.24 -8.74
CA LEU A 473 -18.83 1.18 -9.11
C LEU A 473 -17.48 1.50 -9.73
N LEU A 474 -16.39 0.97 -9.17
CA LEU A 474 -15.04 1.15 -9.74
C LEU A 474 -14.91 0.49 -11.11
N LEU A 475 -15.54 -0.66 -11.33
CA LEU A 475 -15.57 -1.31 -12.65
C LEU A 475 -16.38 -0.50 -13.68
N GLU A 476 -17.45 0.18 -13.28
CA GLU A 476 -18.17 1.11 -14.15
C GLU A 476 -17.30 2.32 -14.52
N ILE A 477 -16.61 2.90 -13.54
CA ILE A 477 -15.67 4.01 -13.75
C ILE A 477 -14.51 3.56 -14.66
N LYS A 478 -14.00 2.34 -14.49
CA LYS A 478 -13.00 1.73 -15.37
C LYS A 478 -13.46 1.67 -16.83
N LYS A 479 -14.68 1.18 -17.11
CA LYS A 479 -15.24 1.12 -18.47
C LYS A 479 -15.36 2.51 -19.12
N ARG A 480 -15.65 3.53 -18.32
CA ARG A 480 -15.76 4.92 -18.77
C ARG A 480 -14.40 5.58 -19.01
N CYS A 481 -13.37 5.24 -18.25
CA CYS A 481 -12.11 5.99 -18.28
C CYS A 481 -10.99 5.29 -19.05
N VAL A 482 -10.97 3.95 -19.03
CA VAL A 482 -9.91 3.12 -19.62
C VAL A 482 -10.30 2.70 -21.03
N LEU A 483 -9.34 2.68 -21.96
CA LEU A 483 -9.54 2.13 -23.29
C LEU A 483 -9.69 0.59 -23.24
N PRO A 484 -10.56 -0.01 -24.07
CA PRO A 484 -10.66 -1.46 -24.19
C PRO A 484 -9.28 -2.08 -24.49
N ALA A 485 -9.02 -3.28 -23.96
CA ALA A 485 -7.72 -3.96 -24.14
C ALA A 485 -7.34 -4.13 -25.62
N GLU A 486 -8.32 -4.43 -26.48
CA GLU A 486 -8.14 -4.57 -27.94
C GLU A 486 -7.62 -3.30 -28.62
N ARG A 487 -7.84 -2.13 -28.02
CA ARG A 487 -7.41 -0.84 -28.55
C ARG A 487 -6.13 -0.32 -27.91
N ARG A 488 -5.59 -1.03 -26.92
CA ARG A 488 -4.30 -0.69 -26.34
C ARG A 488 -3.25 -1.30 -27.26
N PRO A 489 -2.51 -0.49 -28.03
CA PRO A 489 -1.32 -1.03 -28.65
C PRO A 489 -0.48 -1.63 -27.52
N LEU A 490 -0.10 -2.90 -27.64
CA LEU A 490 1.10 -3.41 -26.97
C LEU A 490 2.23 -2.61 -27.60
N ALA A 491 2.41 -1.39 -27.12
CA ALA A 491 3.24 -0.41 -27.77
C ALA A 491 4.67 -0.96 -27.69
N ALA A 492 5.20 -1.41 -28.83
CA ALA A 492 6.56 -1.00 -29.14
C ALA A 492 6.49 0.53 -29.13
N LEU A 493 6.80 1.14 -27.98
CA LEU A 493 7.03 2.57 -27.90
C LEU A 493 8.20 2.84 -28.84
N GLU A 494 7.89 3.15 -30.10
CA GLU A 494 8.82 3.83 -30.98
C GLU A 494 9.11 5.16 -30.29
N LEU A 495 10.21 5.20 -29.53
CA LEU A 495 10.67 6.42 -28.89
C LEU A 495 10.80 7.48 -29.99
N PRO A 496 10.29 8.70 -29.80
CA PRO A 496 10.34 9.72 -30.82
C PRO A 496 11.76 9.89 -31.36
N ASP A 497 11.91 9.88 -32.69
CA ASP A 497 13.15 10.06 -33.42
C ASP A 497 13.87 11.32 -32.91
N GLY A 498 14.88 11.12 -32.05
CA GLY A 498 15.56 12.20 -31.31
C GLY A 498 16.10 11.76 -29.95
N ALA A 499 15.57 10.68 -29.38
CA ALA A 499 16.21 9.97 -28.28
C ALA A 499 17.26 8.99 -28.81
N HIS A 500 18.30 9.49 -29.49
CA HIS A 500 19.37 8.62 -29.96
C HIS A 500 20.05 7.92 -28.77
N SER A 501 19.91 6.60 -28.69
CA SER A 501 20.80 5.78 -27.86
C SER A 501 22.24 6.04 -28.27
N PRO A 502 23.19 6.23 -27.32
CA PRO A 502 24.60 6.22 -27.66
C PRO A 502 24.92 4.92 -28.40
N THR A 503 25.59 5.03 -29.54
CA THR A 503 25.99 3.87 -30.34
C THR A 503 26.85 2.92 -29.51
N PRO A 504 26.84 1.60 -29.77
CA PRO A 504 27.63 0.62 -29.02
C PRO A 504 29.13 0.96 -28.89
N ALA A 505 29.68 1.71 -29.85
CA ALA A 505 31.05 2.22 -29.81
C ALA A 505 31.36 3.07 -28.57
N HIS A 506 30.37 3.80 -28.04
CA HIS A 506 30.54 4.69 -26.88
C HIS A 506 30.69 3.92 -25.54
N PHE A 507 30.23 2.66 -25.48
CA PHE A 507 30.34 1.82 -24.28
C PHE A 507 31.69 1.11 -24.16
N ALA A 508 32.34 0.83 -25.30
CA ALA A 508 33.66 0.21 -25.31
C ALA A 508 34.76 1.17 -24.80
N GLU A 509 34.66 2.46 -25.10
CA GLU A 509 35.64 3.47 -24.63
C GLU A 509 35.52 3.79 -23.13
N HIS A 510 34.30 3.83 -22.58
CA HIS A 510 34.10 4.13 -21.15
C HIS A 510 34.51 2.98 -20.22
N SER A 511 34.40 1.73 -20.68
CA SER A 511 34.84 0.54 -19.93
C SER A 511 36.37 0.38 -19.89
N ALA A 512 37.07 0.92 -20.89
CA ALA A 512 38.54 0.90 -20.92
C ALA A 512 39.19 1.96 -20.02
N GLN A 513 38.50 3.07 -19.73
CA GLN A 513 39.05 4.18 -18.93
C GLN A 513 38.82 4.06 -17.42
N THR A 514 37.97 3.14 -16.95
CA THR A 514 37.63 3.01 -15.51
C THR A 514 38.36 1.88 -14.77
N LEU A 515 39.21 1.10 -15.46
CA LEU A 515 40.06 0.07 -14.85
C LEU A 515 41.46 0.62 -14.52
N SER A 516 41.53 1.61 -13.64
CA SER A 516 42.76 1.96 -12.92
C SER A 516 42.61 1.56 -11.44
N PRO A 517 43.51 0.76 -10.86
CA PRO A 517 43.36 0.26 -9.51
C PRO A 517 43.64 1.38 -8.48
N SER A 518 42.59 1.92 -7.88
CA SER A 518 42.69 2.80 -6.71
C SER A 518 43.10 2.00 -5.45
N PRO A 519 43.97 2.54 -4.58
CA PRO A 519 44.60 1.77 -3.51
C PRO A 519 43.63 1.43 -2.37
N ARG A 520 43.64 0.13 -2.02
CA ARG A 520 43.13 -0.53 -0.81
C ARG A 520 42.64 0.42 0.30
N ARG A 521 41.32 0.61 0.40
CA ARG A 521 40.67 1.03 1.66
C ARG A 521 40.48 -0.19 2.57
N LYS A 522 41.01 -0.09 3.78
CA LYS A 522 40.96 -1.11 4.83
C LYS A 522 39.52 -1.30 5.33
N SER A 523 39.17 -2.57 5.49
CA SER A 523 37.97 -3.11 6.12
C SER A 523 37.60 -2.40 7.44
N TYR A 524 36.37 -1.86 7.50
CA TYR A 524 35.69 -1.49 8.75
C TYR A 524 34.76 -2.65 9.16
N ALA A 525 35.37 -3.72 9.65
CA ALA A 525 34.65 -4.83 10.29
C ALA A 525 35.45 -5.30 11.51
N SER A 526 35.37 -4.55 12.61
CA SER A 526 35.59 -5.02 14.00
C SER A 526 35.76 -3.83 14.95
N ARG A 527 34.66 -3.26 15.47
CA ARG A 527 34.65 -2.50 16.73
C ARG A 527 33.22 -2.22 17.19
N PHE A 528 32.56 -3.26 17.69
CA PHE A 528 31.50 -3.11 18.69
C PHE A 528 31.56 -4.33 19.63
N ARG A 529 32.38 -4.22 20.67
CA ARG A 529 32.25 -5.02 21.89
C ARG A 529 32.42 -4.08 23.08
N ARG A 530 31.41 -4.12 23.97
CA ARG A 530 31.29 -3.49 25.29
C ARG A 530 31.01 -2.00 25.31
N ALA A 531 29.72 -1.66 25.39
CA ALA A 531 29.26 -0.47 26.11
C ALA A 531 28.66 -0.93 27.45
N THR A 532 29.22 -0.41 28.53
CA THR A 532 28.78 -0.54 29.93
C THR A 532 27.47 0.25 30.12
N PRO A 533 26.54 -0.17 31.00
CA PRO A 533 25.28 0.56 31.19
C PRO A 533 25.51 1.89 31.92
N LEU A 534 24.99 2.98 31.34
CA LEU A 534 24.92 4.29 31.96
C LEU A 534 23.66 4.36 32.83
N THR A 535 23.86 4.44 34.13
CA THR A 535 22.82 4.69 35.14
C THR A 535 22.32 6.13 34.98
N LEU A 536 21.04 6.29 34.66
CA LEU A 536 20.36 7.58 34.64
C LEU A 536 20.05 8.00 36.08
N ALA A 537 20.81 8.95 36.60
CA ALA A 537 20.50 9.66 37.84
C ALA A 537 19.47 10.76 37.53
N LEU A 538 18.30 10.65 38.17
CA LEU A 538 17.31 11.71 38.26
C LEU A 538 17.88 12.86 39.10
N ALA A 539 18.15 14.01 38.48
CA ALA A 539 18.36 15.25 39.18
C ALA A 539 17.06 16.07 39.10
N GLY A 540 16.46 16.29 40.28
CA GLY A 540 15.30 17.15 40.45
C GLY A 540 15.66 18.62 40.21
N VAL A 541 14.67 19.34 39.69
CA VAL A 541 14.64 20.79 39.71
C VAL A 541 13.48 21.18 40.62
N ASP A 542 13.85 21.74 41.75
CA ASP A 542 12.98 22.40 42.72
C ASP A 542 12.62 23.79 42.16
N VAL A 543 11.34 24.16 42.23
CA VAL A 543 10.86 25.49 41.84
C VAL A 543 10.37 26.17 43.10
N SER A 544 11.15 27.14 43.57
CA SER A 544 10.76 28.20 44.50
C SER A 544 11.02 29.55 43.86
#